data_AF-A0A519RJZ9-F1
#
_entry.id   AF-A0A519RJZ9-F1
#
_cell.length_a   1.000
_cell.length_b   1.000
_cell.length_c   1.000
_cell.angle_alpha   90.00
_cell.angle_beta   90.00
_cell.angle_gamma   90.00
#
_symmetry.space_group_name_H-M   'P 1'
#
loop_
_entity.id
_entity.type
_entity.pdbx_description
1 polymer ?
#
loop_
_entity_poly.entity_id
_entity_poly.type
_entity_poly.pdbx_seq_one_letter_code
_entity_poly.pdbx_strand_id
1 'polypeptide(L)'
;MEPRTFVNSPLARVARLVLGGNARVAMVLGQTVHLSGATREEFLADPEWVAHEEVHLRQVRDLGLPRFLVQYLVESARVGYYQNRFEVEAREGARQFMLDRARNLAALKP
;
A
#
# COMPACT_ATOMS: atom_id res chain seq x y z
N MET A 1 2.18 -8.07 12.65
CA MET A 1 3.22 -8.93 12.05
C MET A 1 3.82 -8.13 10.90
N GLU A 2 5.14 -8.12 10.74
CA GLU A 2 5.75 -7.39 9.61
C GLU A 2 5.29 -7.98 8.26
N PRO A 3 4.92 -7.17 7.26
CA PRO A 3 4.56 -7.66 5.94
C PRO A 3 5.73 -8.41 5.28
N ARG A 4 5.43 -9.48 4.55
CA ARG A 4 6.40 -10.10 3.65
C ARG A 4 6.67 -9.16 2.49
N THR A 5 7.94 -8.87 2.20
CA THR A 5 8.34 -7.95 1.13
C THR A 5 9.14 -8.66 0.05
N PHE A 6 8.92 -8.30 -1.22
CA PHE A 6 9.75 -8.70 -2.35
C PHE A 6 10.28 -7.48 -3.10
N VAL A 7 11.57 -7.19 -2.94
CA VAL A 7 12.25 -6.04 -3.55
C VAL A 7 12.65 -6.33 -5.01
N ASN A 8 12.77 -5.28 -5.83
CA ASN A 8 13.08 -5.37 -7.26
C ASN A 8 12.09 -6.22 -8.07
N SER A 9 10.82 -6.23 -7.66
CA SER A 9 9.82 -7.05 -8.33
C SER A 9 9.61 -6.60 -9.79
N PRO A 10 9.67 -7.52 -10.77
CA PRO A 10 9.43 -7.20 -12.18
C PRO A 10 8.06 -6.56 -12.43
N LEU A 11 7.02 -7.02 -11.72
CA LEU A 11 5.67 -6.46 -11.83
C LEU A 11 5.59 -5.04 -11.23
N ALA A 12 6.20 -4.83 -10.06
CA ALA A 12 6.26 -3.49 -9.48
C ALA A 12 7.11 -2.52 -10.34
N ARG A 13 8.11 -3.03 -11.07
CA ARG A 13 8.87 -2.22 -12.05
C ARG A 13 8.00 -1.77 -13.22
N VAL A 14 7.13 -2.64 -13.74
CA VAL A 14 6.18 -2.26 -14.80
C VAL A 14 5.19 -1.22 -14.27
N ALA A 15 4.62 -1.43 -13.08
CA ALA A 15 3.73 -0.45 -12.44
C ALA A 15 4.41 0.91 -12.26
N ARG A 16 5.68 0.94 -11.84
CA ARG A 16 6.48 2.16 -11.72
C ARG A 16 6.62 2.90 -13.04
N LEU A 17 6.84 2.20 -14.16
CA LEU A 17 6.90 2.83 -15.48
C LEU A 17 5.56 3.44 -15.88
N VAL A 18 4.45 2.77 -15.59
CA VAL A 18 3.09 3.27 -15.84
C VAL A 18 2.76 4.50 -14.98
N LEU A 19 3.27 4.55 -13.75
CA LEU A 19 3.06 5.64 -12.80
C LEU A 19 4.07 6.81 -12.93
N GLY A 20 4.88 6.86 -13.99
CA GLY A 20 5.76 8.01 -14.28
C GLY A 20 7.24 7.82 -13.94
N GLY A 21 7.71 6.58 -13.73
CA GLY A 21 9.13 6.19 -13.79
C GLY A 21 10.01 6.58 -12.59
N ASN A 22 9.70 7.67 -11.87
CA ASN A 22 10.49 8.18 -10.75
C ASN A 22 9.90 7.89 -9.36
N ALA A 23 8.73 7.24 -9.29
CA ALA A 23 8.07 6.97 -8.02
C ALA A 23 8.68 5.75 -7.29
N ARG A 24 8.67 5.80 -5.95
CA ARG A 24 8.73 4.61 -5.10
C ARG A 24 7.37 3.91 -5.20
N VAL A 25 7.36 2.62 -5.53
CA VAL A 25 6.12 1.86 -5.74
C VAL A 25 6.11 0.65 -4.83
N ALA A 26 4.97 0.45 -4.19
CA ALA A 26 4.58 -0.79 -3.55
C ALA A 26 3.28 -1.29 -4.21
N MET A 27 3.12 -2.60 -4.28
CA MET A 27 1.86 -3.21 -4.67
C MET A 27 1.71 -4.56 -3.98
N VAL A 28 0.47 -4.94 -3.64
CA VAL A 28 0.22 -6.23 -3.01
C VAL A 28 -0.12 -7.30 -4.06
N LEU A 29 0.60 -8.41 -4.03
CA LEU A 29 0.28 -9.63 -4.76
C LEU A 29 0.16 -10.80 -3.77
N GLY A 30 -1.07 -11.25 -3.54
CA GLY A 30 -1.38 -12.27 -2.54
C GLY A 30 -1.15 -11.75 -1.13
N GLN A 31 -0.11 -12.25 -0.46
CA GLN A 31 0.26 -11.85 0.91
C GLN A 31 1.63 -11.14 0.97
N THR A 32 2.12 -10.68 -0.18
CA THR A 32 3.45 -10.08 -0.31
C THR A 32 3.32 -8.66 -0.83
N VAL A 33 4.09 -7.74 -0.25
CA VAL A 33 4.28 -6.37 -0.74
C VAL A 33 5.47 -6.37 -1.72
N HIS A 34 5.22 -6.03 -2.96
CA HIS A 34 6.19 -5.99 -4.03
C HIS A 34 6.71 -4.57 -4.21
N LEU A 35 8.00 -4.36 -3.99
CA LEU A 35 8.63 -3.04 -3.99
C LEU A 35 9.42 -2.79 -5.27
N SER A 36 9.35 -1.56 -5.79
CA SER A 36 10.19 -1.04 -6.86
C SER A 36 10.62 0.40 -6.59
N GLY A 37 11.91 0.69 -6.75
CA GLY A 37 12.46 2.01 -6.44
C GLY A 37 12.59 2.31 -4.95
N ALA A 38 12.36 1.32 -4.08
CA ALA A 38 12.56 1.38 -2.63
C ALA A 38 13.08 0.05 -2.09
N THR A 39 13.86 0.13 -1.01
CA THR A 39 14.34 -0.99 -0.21
C THR A 39 13.31 -1.41 0.84
N ARG A 40 13.51 -2.58 1.46
CA ARG A 40 12.65 -3.04 2.56
C ARG A 40 12.78 -2.11 3.77
N GLU A 41 14.00 -1.65 4.03
CA GLU A 41 14.34 -0.78 5.16
C GLU A 41 13.66 0.58 5.01
N GLU A 42 13.68 1.17 3.81
CA GLU A 42 12.94 2.41 3.51
C GLU A 42 11.43 2.24 3.68
N PHE A 43 10.87 1.10 3.23
CA PHE A 43 9.45 0.81 3.42
C PHE A 43 9.08 0.70 4.90
N LEU A 44 9.83 -0.07 5.69
CA LEU A 44 9.55 -0.29 7.10
C LEU A 44 9.81 0.95 7.99
N ALA A 45 10.68 1.85 7.55
CA ALA A 45 10.92 3.12 8.24
C ALA A 45 9.75 4.11 8.08
N ASP A 46 8.85 3.88 7.13
CA ASP A 46 7.66 4.72 6.88
C ASP A 46 6.39 4.04 7.40
N PRO A 47 5.95 4.33 8.63
CA PRO A 47 4.81 3.67 9.24
C PRO A 47 3.47 3.98 8.55
N GLU A 48 3.34 5.14 7.90
CA GLU A 48 2.13 5.48 7.14
C GLU A 48 2.07 4.63 5.88
N TRP A 49 3.20 4.48 5.19
CA TRP A 49 3.29 3.62 4.00
C TRP A 49 3.05 2.14 4.34
N VAL A 50 3.62 1.64 5.45
CA VAL A 50 3.33 0.27 5.91
C VAL A 50 1.83 0.08 6.17
N ALA A 51 1.20 1.01 6.89
CA ALA A 51 -0.23 0.92 7.20
C ALA A 51 -1.11 0.98 5.95
N HIS A 52 -0.70 1.75 4.93
CA HIS A 52 -1.37 1.77 3.64
C HIS A 52 -1.34 0.38 2.96
N GLU A 53 -0.17 -0.26 2.88
CA GLU A 53 -0.04 -1.59 2.27
C GLU A 53 -0.74 -2.68 3.08
N GLU A 54 -0.84 -2.54 4.41
CA GLU A 54 -1.62 -3.44 5.25
C GLU A 54 -3.13 -3.42 4.91
N VAL A 55 -3.65 -2.26 4.49
CA VAL A 55 -5.03 -2.17 3.98
C VAL A 55 -5.18 -2.96 2.68
N HIS A 56 -4.23 -2.84 1.75
CA HIS A 56 -4.26 -3.64 0.52
C HIS A 56 -4.12 -5.15 0.80
N LEU A 57 -3.30 -5.55 1.77
CA LEU A 57 -3.23 -6.94 2.21
C LEU A 57 -4.59 -7.44 2.75
N ARG A 58 -5.30 -6.61 3.53
CA ARG A 58 -6.67 -6.91 3.96
C ARG A 58 -7.62 -7.03 2.77
N GLN A 59 -7.62 -6.07 1.85
CA GLN A 59 -8.50 -6.09 0.67
C GLN A 59 -8.28 -7.34 -0.18
N VAL A 60 -7.02 -7.74 -0.39
CA VAL A 60 -6.67 -8.97 -1.12
C VAL A 60 -7.09 -10.22 -0.36
N ARG A 61 -6.98 -10.24 0.98
CA ARG A 61 -7.48 -11.34 1.82
C ARG A 61 -9.01 -11.46 1.72
N ASP A 62 -9.71 -10.34 1.73
CA ASP A 62 -11.18 -10.31 1.81
C ASP A 62 -11.82 -10.58 0.43
N LEU A 63 -11.21 -10.13 -0.67
CA LEU A 63 -11.73 -10.31 -2.03
C LEU A 63 -11.09 -11.46 -2.82
N GLY A 64 -9.88 -11.87 -2.43
CA GLY A 64 -8.99 -12.67 -3.25
C GLY A 64 -8.27 -11.85 -4.33
N LEU A 65 -7.03 -12.25 -4.65
CA LEU A 65 -6.15 -11.51 -5.57
C LEU A 65 -6.77 -11.22 -6.96
N PRO A 66 -7.37 -12.18 -7.68
CA PRO A 66 -7.88 -11.92 -9.03
C PRO A 66 -9.01 -10.89 -9.03
N ARG A 67 -9.92 -11.00 -8.05
CA ARG A 67 -11.06 -10.09 -7.91
C ARG A 67 -10.60 -8.69 -7.53
N PHE A 68 -9.67 -8.58 -6.59
CA PHE A 68 -9.08 -7.30 -6.19
C PHE A 68 -8.45 -6.59 -7.40
N LEU A 69 -7.57 -7.27 -8.14
CA LEU A 69 -6.87 -6.66 -9.29
C LEU A 69 -7.84 -6.20 -10.38
N VAL A 70 -8.83 -7.02 -10.74
CA VAL A 70 -9.81 -6.63 -11.76
C VAL A 70 -10.62 -5.41 -11.32
N GLN A 71 -11.15 -5.40 -10.09
CA GLN A 71 -11.92 -4.27 -9.59
C GLN A 71 -11.05 -3.01 -9.50
N TYR A 72 -9.83 -3.13 -8.99
CA TYR A 72 -8.89 -2.04 -8.86
C TYR A 72 -8.57 -1.42 -10.23
N LEU A 73 -8.24 -2.23 -11.25
CA LEU A 73 -7.91 -1.73 -12.58
C LEU A 73 -9.10 -1.10 -13.28
N VAL A 74 -10.29 -1.73 -13.22
CA VAL A 74 -11.52 -1.18 -13.81
C VAL A 74 -11.88 0.16 -13.18
N GLU A 75 -11.71 0.28 -11.86
CA GLU A 75 -12.01 1.51 -11.16
C GLU A 75 -10.98 2.60 -11.42
N SER A 76 -9.68 2.28 -11.40
CA SER A 76 -8.62 3.20 -11.81
C SER A 76 -8.83 3.71 -13.24
N ALA A 77 -9.34 2.88 -14.16
CA ALA A 77 -9.66 3.32 -15.52
C ALA A 77 -10.89 4.25 -15.57
N ARG A 78 -11.84 4.12 -14.64
CA ARG A 78 -13.07 4.93 -14.60
C ARG A 78 -12.88 6.28 -13.91
N VAL A 79 -12.16 6.31 -12.79
CA VAL A 79 -12.06 7.49 -11.92
C VAL A 79 -10.62 7.97 -11.70
N GLY A 80 -9.63 7.24 -12.21
CA GLY A 80 -8.22 7.51 -11.97
C GLY A 80 -7.70 6.90 -10.66
N TYR A 81 -6.38 6.80 -10.55
CA TYR A 81 -5.69 6.22 -9.38
C TYR A 81 -6.08 6.92 -8.06
N TYR A 82 -6.06 8.26 -8.03
CA TYR A 82 -6.33 9.00 -6.80
C TYR A 82 -7.78 8.85 -6.28
N GLN A 83 -8.77 8.63 -7.14
CA GLN A 83 -10.17 8.50 -6.72
C GLN A 83 -10.62 7.03 -6.59
N ASN A 84 -9.73 6.08 -6.85
CA ASN A 84 -10.02 4.67 -6.69
C ASN A 84 -10.39 4.36 -5.23
N ARG A 85 -11.54 3.74 -4.96
CA ARG A 85 -12.01 3.46 -3.60
C ARG A 85 -11.03 2.63 -2.77
N PHE A 86 -10.26 1.74 -3.40
CA PHE A 86 -9.26 0.94 -2.71
C PHE A 86 -8.10 1.81 -2.19
N GLU A 87 -7.68 2.79 -2.99
CA GLU A 87 -6.66 3.78 -2.63
C GLU A 87 -7.17 4.78 -1.58
N VAL A 88 -8.44 5.18 -1.69
CA VAL A 88 -9.10 6.03 -0.69
C VAL A 88 -9.16 5.30 0.65
N GLU A 89 -9.64 4.05 0.68
CA GLU A 89 -9.68 3.24 1.90
C GLU A 89 -8.28 3.03 2.49
N ALA A 90 -7.27 2.78 1.65
CA ALA A 90 -5.88 2.60 2.11
C ALA A 90 -5.30 3.87 2.73
N ARG A 91 -5.53 5.05 2.13
CA ARG A 91 -5.11 6.33 2.71
C ARG A 91 -5.87 6.66 3.99
N GLU A 92 -7.17 6.43 4.03
CA GLU A 92 -7.96 6.67 5.24
C GLU A 92 -7.52 5.76 6.39
N GLY A 93 -7.31 4.46 6.11
CA GLY A 93 -6.80 3.50 7.09
C GLY A 93 -5.42 3.88 7.61
N ALA A 94 -4.49 4.25 6.73
CA ALA A 94 -3.16 4.71 7.11
C ALA A 94 -3.22 5.99 7.97
N ARG A 95 -4.07 6.95 7.59
CA ARG A 95 -4.28 8.18 8.37
C ARG A 95 -4.79 7.89 9.78
N GLN A 96 -5.77 6.98 9.92
CA GLN A 96 -6.29 6.59 11.23
C GLN A 96 -5.23 5.92 12.08
N PHE A 97 -4.45 5.00 11.50
CA PHE A 97 -3.32 4.37 12.19
C PHE A 97 -2.33 5.41 12.74
N MET A 98 -2.00 6.43 11.94
CA MET A 98 -1.09 7.49 12.37
C MET A 98 -1.68 8.37 13.48
N LEU A 99 -2.98 8.67 13.43
CA LEU A 99 -3.68 9.40 14.49
C LEU A 99 -3.66 8.63 15.82
N ASP A 100 -3.94 7.33 15.78
CA ASP A 100 -3.92 6.47 16.97
C ASP A 100 -2.51 6.32 17.53
N ARG A 101 -1.51 6.17 16.66
CA ARG A 101 -0.10 6.18 17.06
C ARG A 101 0.29 7.49 17.75
N ALA A 102 -0.11 8.63 17.21
CA ALA A 102 0.19 9.93 17.81
C ALA A 102 -0.47 10.11 19.18
N ARG A 103 -1.75 9.70 19.32
CA ARG A 103 -2.48 9.70 20.60
C ARG A 103 -1.75 8.86 21.64
N ASN A 104 -1.34 7.65 21.28
CA ASN A 104 -0.64 6.74 22.18
C ASN A 104 0.70 7.32 22.65
N LEU A 105 1.46 7.96 21.75
CA LEU A 105 2.71 8.64 22.11
C LEU A 105 2.48 9.85 23.03
N ALA A 106 1.39 10.60 22.82
CA ALA A 106 1.03 11.71 23.70
C ALA A 106 0.62 11.23 25.10
N ALA A 107 -0.10 10.10 25.19
CA ALA A 107 -0.50 9.49 26.46
C ALA A 107 0.68 8.91 27.27
N LEU A 108 1.83 8.69 26.63
CA LEU A 108 3.06 8.19 27.26
C LEU A 108 3.98 9.31 27.77
N LYS A 109 3.67 10.58 27.51
CA LYS A 109 4.43 11.71 28.07
C LYS A 109 3.89 12.04 29.47
N PRO A 110 4.72 11.95 30.53
CA PRO A 110 4.31 12.29 31.90
C PRO A 110 4.04 13.79 32.07
#